data_AF-A0A916KLI6-F1
#
_entry.id   AF-A0A916KLI6-F1
#
_cell.length_a   1.000
_cell.length_b   1.000
_cell.length_c   1.000
_cell.angle_alpha   90.00
_cell.angle_beta   90.00
_cell.angle_gamma   90.00
#
_symmetry.space_group_name_H-M   'P 1'
#
loop_
_entity.id
_entity.type
_entity.pdbx_description
1 polymer ?
#
loop_
_entity_poly.entity_id
_entity_poly.type
_entity_poly.pdbx_seq_one_letter_code
_entity_poly.pdbx_strand_id
1 'polypeptide(L)'
;MKDQLISNSKSKPHINGMPYSEQTYWQLMAAEYEAHVAQIGKQQPNAASTNASKCIRCGLCCYQYPCIPRPEEIEPIAQYLELTTLDLINKYMVINTADCKVYFLRWAKHGEEDITGKMIPPARTFDRGYCVFYDQKSRSCCIHPIRPQEARVIKCWEKNNGMDKSLWGITGWNSQDILRFLPDFSPRIYADNKYLPPKSSMPPRKY
;
A
#
# COMPACT_ATOMS: atom_id res chain seq x y z
N MET A 1 -27.05 12.42 37.79
CA MET A 1 -27.83 11.16 37.80
C MET A 1 -28.65 11.15 36.51
N LYS A 2 -28.55 10.21 35.58
CA LYS A 2 -27.86 8.92 35.47
C LYS A 2 -27.43 8.74 34.01
N ASP A 3 -26.32 8.06 33.84
CA ASP A 3 -25.76 7.57 32.59
C ASP A 3 -26.73 6.74 31.76
N GLN A 4 -26.67 6.89 30.44
CA GLN A 4 -26.95 5.80 29.51
C GLN A 4 -25.80 5.69 28.51
N LEU A 5 -24.94 4.70 28.81
CA LEU A 5 -23.89 4.18 27.95
C LEU A 5 -24.52 3.62 26.67
N ILE A 6 -24.36 4.33 25.56
CA ILE A 6 -24.62 3.76 24.23
C ILE A 6 -23.43 2.86 23.91
N SER A 7 -23.63 1.56 24.09
CA SER A 7 -22.73 0.52 23.62
C SER A 7 -22.70 0.54 22.08
N ASN A 8 -21.77 1.28 21.50
CA ASN A 8 -21.44 1.14 20.09
C ASN A 8 -20.72 -0.20 19.90
N SER A 9 -21.51 -1.25 19.68
CA SER A 9 -21.03 -2.53 19.17
C SER A 9 -20.35 -2.26 17.82
N LYS A 10 -19.01 -2.33 17.81
CA LYS A 10 -18.22 -2.32 16.59
C LYS A 10 -18.56 -3.60 15.82
N SER A 11 -19.48 -3.50 14.85
CA SER A 11 -19.67 -4.55 13.85
C SER A 11 -18.38 -4.64 13.02
N LYS A 12 -17.49 -5.55 13.42
CA LYS A 12 -16.33 -5.94 12.61
C LYS A 12 -16.85 -6.59 11.33
N PRO A 13 -16.27 -6.30 10.16
CA PRO A 13 -16.67 -6.98 8.93
C PRO A 13 -16.40 -8.48 9.10
N HIS A 14 -17.46 -9.28 9.03
CA HIS A 14 -17.37 -10.73 8.98
C HIS A 14 -16.75 -11.09 7.63
N ILE A 15 -15.46 -11.43 7.59
CA ILE A 15 -14.80 -11.91 6.39
C ILE A 15 -15.29 -13.34 6.16
N ASN A 16 -16.39 -13.49 5.42
CA ASN A 16 -16.98 -14.78 5.08
C ASN A 16 -15.91 -15.70 4.47
N GLY A 17 -15.63 -16.83 5.14
CA GLY A 17 -14.86 -17.95 4.58
C GLY A 17 -13.40 -18.12 5.06
N MET A 18 -12.81 -17.17 5.80
CA MET A 18 -11.43 -17.32 6.30
C MET A 18 -11.40 -17.97 7.70
N PRO A 19 -10.59 -19.02 7.96
CA PRO A 19 -10.43 -19.62 9.28
C PRO A 19 -10.06 -18.60 10.36
N TYR A 20 -10.59 -18.75 11.56
CA TYR A 20 -10.34 -17.81 12.67
C TYR A 20 -8.84 -17.62 12.97
N SER A 21 -8.05 -18.70 12.94
CA SER A 21 -6.60 -18.66 13.15
C SER A 21 -5.87 -17.79 12.13
N GLU A 22 -6.34 -17.81 10.87
CA GLU A 22 -5.78 -16.95 9.82
C GLU A 22 -6.15 -15.50 10.06
N GLN A 23 -7.41 -15.21 10.44
CA GLN A 23 -7.84 -13.86 10.79
C GLN A 23 -6.99 -13.28 11.93
N THR A 24 -6.73 -14.07 12.98
CA THR A 24 -5.87 -13.66 14.10
C THR A 24 -4.43 -13.39 13.64
N TYR A 25 -3.87 -14.25 12.78
CA TYR A 25 -2.53 -14.06 12.22
C TYR A 25 -2.43 -12.74 11.42
N TRP A 26 -3.41 -12.45 10.56
CA TRP A 26 -3.45 -11.19 9.81
C TRP A 26 -3.56 -9.96 10.71
N GLN A 27 -4.37 -10.04 11.76
CA GLN A 27 -4.51 -8.96 12.74
C GLN A 27 -3.19 -8.68 13.48
N LEU A 28 -2.45 -9.72 13.85
CA LEU A 28 -1.13 -9.59 14.47
C LEU A 28 -0.14 -8.94 13.50
N MET A 29 -0.10 -9.39 12.26
CA MET A 29 0.81 -8.84 11.26
C MET A 29 0.53 -7.36 10.95
N ALA A 30 -0.74 -6.99 10.84
CA ALA A 30 -1.15 -5.60 10.70
C ALA A 30 -0.72 -4.76 11.91
N ALA A 31 -0.96 -5.24 13.13
CA ALA A 31 -0.61 -4.53 14.36
C ALA A 31 0.92 -4.34 14.50
N GLU A 32 1.71 -5.37 14.19
CA GLU A 32 3.18 -5.27 14.19
C GLU A 32 3.69 -4.26 13.15
N TYR A 33 3.08 -4.26 11.96
CA TYR A 33 3.39 -3.31 10.91
C TYR A 33 3.07 -1.87 11.34
N GLU A 34 1.87 -1.62 11.87
CA GLU A 34 1.45 -0.32 12.39
C GLU A 34 2.36 0.17 13.52
N ALA A 35 2.71 -0.71 14.47
CA ALA A 35 3.64 -0.39 15.55
C ALA A 35 5.02 0.00 15.03
N HIS A 36 5.52 -0.73 14.03
CA HIS A 36 6.80 -0.45 13.40
C HIS A 36 6.79 0.90 12.65
N VAL A 37 5.74 1.17 11.88
CA VAL A 37 5.51 2.45 11.21
C VAL A 37 5.50 3.61 12.23
N ALA A 38 4.80 3.44 13.35
CA ALA A 38 4.75 4.45 14.40
C ALA A 38 6.15 4.71 15.01
N GLN A 39 6.98 3.68 15.13
CA GLN A 39 8.37 3.81 15.57
C GLN A 39 9.20 4.61 14.57
N ILE A 40 9.09 4.33 13.26
CA ILE A 40 9.76 5.12 12.20
C ILE A 40 9.32 6.58 12.28
N GLY A 41 8.02 6.84 12.43
CA GLY A 41 7.48 8.20 12.57
C GLY A 41 7.98 8.96 13.80
N LYS A 42 8.34 8.27 14.89
CA LYS A 42 8.98 8.88 16.07
C LYS A 42 10.46 9.21 15.83
N GLN A 43 11.15 8.39 15.05
CA GLN A 43 12.58 8.58 14.75
C GLN A 43 12.82 9.64 13.68
N GLN A 44 11.86 9.86 12.78
CA GLN A 44 11.97 10.78 11.65
C GLN A 44 10.83 11.79 11.68
N PRO A 45 11.09 13.07 12.02
CA PRO A 45 10.09 14.13 11.96
C PRO A 45 9.47 14.21 10.56
N ASN A 46 8.15 14.18 10.51
CA ASN A 46 7.38 14.35 9.27
C ASN A 46 6.87 15.80 9.18
N ALA A 47 6.27 16.18 8.05
CA ALA A 47 5.80 17.55 7.88
C ALA A 47 4.73 17.94 8.92
N ALA A 48 3.85 17.01 9.31
CA ALA A 48 2.79 17.22 10.31
C ALA A 48 3.33 17.49 11.72
N SER A 49 4.48 16.90 12.06
CA SER A 49 5.15 17.11 13.35
C SER A 49 6.10 18.31 13.34
N THR A 50 6.06 19.14 12.29
CA THR A 50 6.92 20.31 12.12
C THR A 50 6.08 21.51 11.66
N ASN A 51 6.65 22.72 11.65
CA ASN A 51 6.00 23.91 11.07
C ASN A 51 6.10 23.96 9.54
N ALA A 52 6.24 22.81 8.87
CA ALA A 52 6.37 22.75 7.41
C ALA A 52 5.01 22.93 6.72
N SER A 53 4.99 23.69 5.64
CA SER A 53 3.83 23.89 4.76
C SER A 53 3.95 23.16 3.42
N LYS A 54 4.92 22.26 3.31
CA LYS A 54 5.22 21.48 2.11
C LYS A 54 5.82 20.12 2.46
N CYS A 55 5.86 19.22 1.48
CA CYS A 55 6.53 17.94 1.64
C CYS A 55 8.03 18.16 1.92
N ILE A 56 8.49 17.67 3.07
CA ILE A 56 9.90 17.72 3.50
C ILE A 56 10.67 16.43 3.16
N ARG A 57 10.07 15.56 2.33
CA ARG A 57 10.67 14.29 1.86
C ARG A 57 11.18 13.41 3.01
N CYS A 58 10.41 13.33 4.09
CA CYS A 58 10.73 12.51 5.26
C CYS A 58 10.65 11.00 4.99
N GLY A 59 10.02 10.57 3.89
CA GLY A 59 9.90 9.16 3.54
C GLY A 59 8.77 8.40 4.25
N LEU A 60 8.13 8.96 5.29
CA LEU A 60 7.11 8.25 6.06
C LEU A 60 5.91 7.79 5.20
N CYS A 61 5.42 8.63 4.30
CA CYS A 61 4.36 8.23 3.36
C CYS A 61 4.84 7.18 2.34
N CYS A 62 6.10 7.29 1.89
CA CYS A 62 6.72 6.29 1.01
C CYS A 62 6.90 4.93 1.70
N TYR A 63 6.99 4.91 3.03
CA TYR A 63 7.14 3.69 3.82
C TYR A 63 5.80 2.98 4.10
N GLN A 64 4.77 3.75 4.49
CA GLN A 64 3.47 3.21 4.87
C GLN A 64 2.70 2.60 3.69
N TYR A 65 2.22 3.46 2.82
CA TYR A 65 1.40 3.09 1.69
C TYR A 65 1.82 4.00 0.55
N PRO A 66 2.73 3.52 -0.33
CA PRO A 66 3.18 4.29 -1.48
C PRO A 66 1.97 4.85 -2.22
N CYS A 67 2.03 6.13 -2.58
CA CYS A 67 0.96 6.79 -3.30
C CYS A 67 0.52 5.96 -4.51
N ILE A 68 -0.77 5.65 -4.61
CA ILE A 68 -1.24 4.77 -5.67
C ILE A 68 -1.54 5.61 -6.91
N PRO A 69 -0.96 5.29 -8.08
CA PRO A 69 -1.39 5.91 -9.32
C PRO A 69 -2.82 5.50 -9.67
N ARG A 70 -3.60 6.43 -10.20
CA ARG A 70 -4.85 6.09 -10.89
C ARG A 70 -4.55 5.47 -12.26
N PRO A 71 -5.50 4.74 -12.88
CA PRO A 71 -5.29 4.15 -14.21
C PRO A 71 -4.77 5.17 -15.24
N GLU A 72 -5.38 6.35 -15.31
CA GLU A 72 -5.00 7.42 -16.23
C GLU A 72 -3.62 8.05 -15.96
N GLU A 73 -3.02 7.78 -14.79
CA GLU A 73 -1.69 8.30 -14.41
C GLU A 73 -0.55 7.34 -14.78
N ILE A 74 -0.85 6.08 -15.12
CA ILE A 74 0.17 5.06 -15.40
C ILE A 74 1.00 5.42 -16.64
N GLU A 75 0.35 5.71 -17.77
CA GLU A 75 1.04 6.01 -19.03
C GLU A 75 1.85 7.31 -18.96
N PRO A 76 1.36 8.44 -18.42
CA PRO A 76 2.17 9.64 -18.21
C PRO A 76 3.44 9.39 -17.37
N ILE A 77 3.35 8.54 -16.34
CA ILE A 77 4.51 8.21 -15.51
C ILE A 77 5.50 7.32 -16.28
N ALA A 78 5.02 6.37 -17.08
CA ALA A 78 5.87 5.55 -17.94
C ALA A 78 6.63 6.41 -18.96
N GLN A 79 5.94 7.36 -19.61
CA GLN A 79 6.54 8.32 -20.54
C GLN A 79 7.60 9.20 -19.86
N TYR A 80 7.33 9.70 -18.65
CA TYR A 80 8.30 10.49 -17.89
C TYR A 80 9.59 9.71 -17.57
N LEU A 81 9.47 8.39 -17.38
CA LEU A 81 10.59 7.49 -17.09
C LEU A 81 11.22 6.89 -18.36
N GLU A 82 10.76 7.26 -19.55
CA GLU A 82 11.21 6.70 -20.84
C GLU A 82 11.02 5.16 -20.90
N LEU A 83 9.89 4.68 -20.37
CA LEU A 83 9.51 3.27 -20.33
C LEU A 83 8.20 3.03 -21.09
N THR A 84 8.02 1.82 -21.58
CA THR A 84 6.68 1.34 -21.90
C THR A 84 5.88 1.13 -20.61
N THR A 85 4.55 1.17 -20.70
CA THR A 85 3.68 0.84 -19.56
C THR A 85 3.97 -0.56 -18.99
N LEU A 86 4.23 -1.54 -19.85
CA LEU A 86 4.55 -2.90 -19.42
C LEU A 86 5.90 -2.97 -18.68
N ASP A 87 6.92 -2.24 -19.16
CA ASP A 87 8.21 -2.17 -18.47
C ASP A 87 8.11 -1.47 -17.11
N LEU A 88 7.33 -0.39 -17.02
CA LEU A 88 7.04 0.28 -15.74
C LEU A 88 6.44 -0.72 -14.74
N ILE A 89 5.45 -1.49 -15.17
CA ILE A 89 4.76 -2.49 -14.34
C ILE A 89 5.74 -3.57 -13.89
N ASN A 90 6.46 -4.18 -14.82
CA ASN A 90 7.36 -5.30 -14.55
C ASN A 90 8.59 -4.90 -13.73
N LYS A 91 8.99 -3.63 -13.72
CA LYS A 91 10.16 -3.15 -12.96
C LYS A 91 9.80 -2.55 -11.60
N TYR A 92 8.62 -1.92 -11.46
CA TYR A 92 8.36 -1.04 -10.31
C TYR A 92 7.01 -1.22 -9.65
N MET A 93 6.14 -2.10 -10.14
CA MET A 93 4.77 -2.21 -9.63
C MET A 93 4.39 -3.62 -9.24
N VAL A 94 3.46 -3.73 -8.30
CA VAL A 94 2.77 -4.98 -7.96
C VAL A 94 1.27 -4.78 -8.12
N ILE A 95 0.57 -5.87 -8.43
CA ILE A 95 -0.89 -5.91 -8.50
C ILE A 95 -1.41 -6.19 -7.09
N ASN A 96 -2.34 -5.38 -6.59
CA ASN A 96 -2.88 -5.52 -5.25
C ASN A 96 -4.42 -5.45 -5.29
N THR A 97 -5.06 -5.88 -4.20
CA THR A 97 -6.51 -5.82 -4.04
C THR A 97 -6.86 -5.65 -2.56
N ALA A 98 -7.91 -4.88 -2.27
CA ALA A 98 -8.43 -4.72 -0.91
C ALA A 98 -9.66 -5.61 -0.65
N ASP A 99 -10.35 -6.04 -1.71
CA ASP A 99 -11.65 -6.70 -1.63
C ASP A 99 -11.77 -7.95 -2.53
N CYS A 100 -10.67 -8.34 -3.20
CA CYS A 100 -10.60 -9.41 -4.19
C CYS A 100 -11.52 -9.21 -5.42
N LYS A 101 -12.05 -8.00 -5.62
CA LYS A 101 -12.93 -7.64 -6.74
C LYS A 101 -12.31 -6.58 -7.64
N VAL A 102 -11.69 -5.59 -7.04
CA VAL A 102 -10.95 -4.54 -7.74
C VAL A 102 -9.46 -4.79 -7.56
N TYR A 103 -8.76 -4.86 -8.69
CA TYR A 103 -7.32 -5.05 -8.75
C TYR A 103 -6.69 -3.77 -9.27
N PHE A 104 -5.64 -3.32 -8.60
CA PHE A 104 -4.97 -2.06 -8.90
C PHE A 104 -3.47 -2.23 -8.86
N LEU A 105 -2.78 -1.37 -9.61
CA LEU A 105 -1.33 -1.30 -9.58
C LEU A 105 -0.89 -0.32 -8.50
N ARG A 106 0.06 -0.72 -7.66
CA ARG A 106 0.77 0.18 -6.75
C ARG A 106 2.27 0.07 -6.95
N TRP A 107 3.02 1.08 -6.54
CA TRP A 107 4.47 0.98 -6.49
C TRP A 107 4.89 -0.16 -5.57
N ALA A 108 5.85 -0.95 -6.00
CA ALA A 108 6.55 -1.90 -5.16
C ALA A 108 7.27 -1.16 -4.03
N LYS A 109 7.50 -1.86 -2.93
CA LYS A 109 8.43 -1.46 -1.89
C LYS A 109 9.78 -2.12 -2.12
N HIS A 110 10.82 -1.54 -1.56
CA HIS A 110 12.08 -2.25 -1.39
C HIS A 110 11.84 -3.56 -0.62
N GLY A 111 12.31 -4.67 -1.18
CA GLY A 111 12.01 -6.03 -0.75
C GLY A 111 10.98 -6.76 -1.61
N GLU A 112 10.19 -6.05 -2.43
CA GLU A 112 9.15 -6.63 -3.32
C GLU A 112 9.59 -6.68 -4.80
N GLU A 113 10.85 -6.36 -5.11
CA GLU A 113 11.37 -6.41 -6.48
C GLU A 113 11.33 -7.82 -7.08
N ASP A 114 11.24 -8.87 -6.25
CA ASP A 114 11.10 -10.26 -6.68
C ASP A 114 9.70 -10.60 -7.23
N ILE A 115 8.71 -9.75 -6.95
CA ILE A 115 7.30 -9.96 -7.31
C ILE A 115 6.71 -8.83 -8.17
N THR A 116 7.54 -7.94 -8.72
CA THR A 116 7.05 -6.92 -9.66
C THR A 116 6.39 -7.54 -10.88
N GLY A 117 5.38 -6.86 -11.43
CA GLY A 117 4.52 -7.37 -12.50
C GLY A 117 3.54 -8.47 -12.06
N LYS A 118 3.58 -8.90 -10.80
CA LYS A 118 2.72 -9.97 -10.27
C LYS A 118 1.79 -9.46 -9.18
N MET A 119 0.80 -10.28 -8.85
CA MET A 119 -0.07 -10.03 -7.71
C MET A 119 0.64 -10.30 -6.39
N ILE A 120 0.55 -9.35 -5.47
CA ILE A 120 1.14 -9.49 -4.15
C ILE A 120 0.48 -10.67 -3.41
N PRO A 121 1.26 -11.65 -2.93
CA PRO A 121 0.74 -12.67 -2.04
C PRO A 121 0.23 -12.00 -0.76
N PRO A 122 -0.92 -12.42 -0.19
CA PRO A 122 -1.47 -11.81 1.01
C PRO A 122 -0.44 -11.63 2.13
N ALA A 123 0.49 -12.58 2.27
CA ALA A 123 1.48 -12.58 3.36
C ALA A 123 2.55 -11.49 3.24
N ARG A 124 2.72 -10.95 2.03
CA ARG A 124 3.65 -9.87 1.73
C ARG A 124 2.99 -8.50 1.85
N THR A 125 1.67 -8.43 2.11
CA THR A 125 0.92 -7.15 2.25
C THR A 125 1.56 -6.19 3.26
N PHE A 126 2.17 -6.73 4.31
CA PHE A 126 2.80 -5.98 5.40
C PHE A 126 4.33 -5.93 5.28
N ASP A 127 4.86 -6.18 4.08
CA ASP A 127 6.27 -6.00 3.81
C ASP A 127 6.72 -4.58 4.19
N ARG A 128 7.87 -4.57 4.85
CA ARG A 128 8.56 -3.38 5.30
C ARG A 128 9.47 -2.88 4.18
N GLY A 129 9.52 -1.58 4.01
CA GLY A 129 10.35 -0.97 2.99
C GLY A 129 9.74 0.33 2.50
N TYR A 130 10.61 1.22 2.02
CA TYR A 130 10.16 2.41 1.29
C TYR A 130 9.72 2.01 -0.12
N CYS A 131 8.82 2.79 -0.71
CA CYS A 131 8.55 2.79 -2.15
C CYS A 131 9.86 2.75 -2.95
N VAL A 132 9.90 1.94 -4.01
CA VAL A 132 11.07 1.80 -4.91
C VAL A 132 11.59 3.11 -5.50
N PHE A 133 10.77 4.16 -5.57
CA PHE A 133 11.18 5.47 -6.06
C PHE A 133 11.73 6.41 -4.98
N TYR A 134 11.73 6.01 -3.71
CA TYR A 134 12.28 6.83 -2.62
C TYR A 134 13.73 6.46 -2.34
N ASP A 135 14.66 7.34 -2.70
CA ASP A 135 16.05 7.19 -2.28
C ASP A 135 16.20 7.70 -0.84
N GLN A 136 16.42 6.77 0.08
CA GLN A 136 16.63 7.05 1.49
C GLN A 136 17.91 7.87 1.74
N LYS A 137 18.97 7.68 0.92
CA LYS A 137 20.25 8.37 1.13
C LYS A 137 20.15 9.85 0.82
N SER A 138 19.63 10.19 -0.35
CA SER A 138 19.41 11.60 -0.75
C SER A 138 18.10 12.19 -0.23
N ARG A 139 17.24 11.38 0.41
CA ARG A 139 15.89 11.77 0.84
C ARG A 139 15.10 12.38 -0.32
N SER A 140 15.10 11.70 -1.47
CA SER A 140 14.49 12.19 -2.69
C SER A 140 13.51 11.17 -3.27
N CYS A 141 12.59 11.65 -4.11
CA CYS A 141 11.67 10.80 -4.86
C CYS A 141 11.95 11.00 -6.35
N CYS A 142 12.32 9.93 -7.04
CA CYS A 142 12.74 9.98 -8.45
C CYS A 142 11.61 10.41 -9.38
N ILE A 143 10.36 10.17 -9.00
CA ILE A 143 9.16 10.58 -9.75
C ILE A 143 8.46 11.80 -9.14
N HIS A 144 9.12 12.58 -8.26
CA HIS A 144 8.45 13.68 -7.55
C HIS A 144 7.71 14.67 -8.47
N PRO A 145 8.24 15.07 -9.65
CA PRO A 145 7.53 15.97 -10.56
C PRO A 145 6.24 15.38 -11.15
N ILE A 146 6.17 14.06 -11.31
CA ILE A 146 5.05 13.33 -11.94
C ILE A 146 4.33 12.39 -10.96
N ARG A 147 4.52 12.59 -9.65
CA ARG A 147 3.93 11.71 -8.63
C ARG A 147 2.40 11.67 -8.75
N PRO A 148 1.77 10.54 -8.39
CA PRO A 148 0.31 10.39 -8.39
C PRO A 148 -0.42 11.55 -7.71
N GLN A 149 -1.64 11.83 -8.19
CA GLN A 149 -2.52 12.89 -7.69
C GLN A 149 -2.66 12.82 -6.17
N GLU A 150 -2.85 11.61 -5.63
CA GLU A 150 -2.96 11.37 -4.20
C GLU A 150 -1.80 12.03 -3.42
N ALA A 151 -0.55 11.87 -3.88
CA ALA A 151 0.62 12.47 -3.23
C ALA A 151 0.75 13.99 -3.46
N ARG A 152 0.03 14.55 -4.43
CA ARG A 152 -0.02 16.00 -4.69
C ARG A 152 -1.08 16.68 -3.83
N VAL A 153 -2.22 16.03 -3.63
CA VAL A 153 -3.40 16.61 -2.95
C VAL A 153 -3.46 16.27 -1.46
N ILE A 154 -3.05 15.06 -1.05
CA ILE A 154 -3.03 14.66 0.35
C ILE A 154 -1.73 15.16 0.98
N LYS A 155 -1.85 16.26 1.72
CA LYS A 155 -0.71 16.99 2.30
C LYS A 155 -0.61 16.70 3.78
N CYS A 156 0.32 15.86 4.20
CA CYS A 156 0.42 15.39 5.60
C CYS A 156 0.48 16.51 6.67
N TRP A 157 0.87 17.73 6.31
CA TRP A 157 0.91 18.90 7.19
C TRP A 157 -0.43 19.65 7.37
N GLU A 158 -1.48 19.31 6.62
CA GLU A 158 -2.80 19.91 6.74
C GLU A 158 -3.73 19.07 7.64
N LYS A 159 -4.56 19.72 8.46
CA LYS A 159 -5.59 19.03 9.26
C LYS A 159 -6.71 18.51 8.35
N ASN A 160 -7.29 17.36 8.69
CA ASN A 160 -8.38 16.71 7.94
C ASN A 160 -8.02 16.37 6.46
N ASN A 161 -6.74 16.33 6.14
CA ASN A 161 -6.27 15.83 4.85
C ASN A 161 -6.70 14.37 4.64
N GLY A 162 -6.90 13.96 3.38
CA GLY A 162 -7.22 12.57 3.06
C GLY A 162 -8.57 12.05 3.57
N MET A 163 -9.41 12.89 4.20
CA MET A 163 -10.78 12.52 4.61
C MET A 163 -11.68 12.25 3.42
N ASP A 164 -11.48 12.99 2.32
CA ASP A 164 -12.14 12.72 1.06
C ASP A 164 -11.46 11.54 0.36
N LYS A 165 -12.07 10.36 0.52
CA LYS A 165 -11.60 9.12 -0.09
C LYS A 165 -11.64 9.16 -1.61
N SER A 166 -12.45 10.03 -2.22
CA SER A 166 -12.50 10.17 -3.68
C SER A 166 -11.18 10.65 -4.27
N LEU A 167 -10.26 11.18 -3.45
CA LEU A 167 -8.93 11.63 -3.83
C LEU A 167 -7.87 10.53 -3.77
N TRP A 168 -8.18 9.36 -3.17
CA TRP A 168 -7.23 8.28 -3.01
C TRP A 168 -6.97 7.61 -4.37
N GLY A 169 -5.75 7.10 -4.60
CA GLY A 169 -5.43 6.44 -5.86
C GLY A 169 -6.28 5.20 -6.07
N ILE A 170 -6.46 4.40 -5.02
CA ILE A 170 -7.22 3.13 -5.04
C ILE A 170 -8.67 3.30 -5.51
N THR A 171 -9.32 4.42 -5.18
CA THR A 171 -10.74 4.64 -5.57
C THR A 171 -10.91 5.04 -7.02
N GLY A 172 -9.81 5.34 -7.74
CA GLY A 172 -9.84 5.57 -9.18
C GLY A 172 -9.94 4.28 -10.01
N TRP A 173 -9.81 3.11 -9.38
CA TRP A 173 -9.81 1.82 -10.07
C TRP A 173 -11.19 1.15 -10.06
N ASN A 174 -11.52 0.50 -11.17
CA ASN A 174 -12.64 -0.42 -11.32
C ASN A 174 -12.16 -1.84 -11.72
N SER A 175 -13.08 -2.80 -11.79
CA SER A 175 -12.76 -4.21 -12.04
C SER A 175 -12.20 -4.51 -13.44
N GLN A 176 -12.33 -3.59 -14.40
CA GLN A 176 -11.86 -3.76 -15.78
C GLN A 176 -10.55 -3.04 -16.06
N ASP A 177 -10.16 -2.05 -15.24
CA ASP A 177 -8.98 -1.22 -15.51
C ASP A 177 -7.69 -2.04 -15.58
N ILE A 178 -7.55 -3.07 -14.72
CA ILE A 178 -6.36 -3.91 -14.71
C ILE A 178 -6.13 -4.62 -16.05
N LEU A 179 -7.20 -5.00 -16.75
CA LEU A 179 -7.14 -5.70 -18.04
C LEU A 179 -6.67 -4.80 -19.18
N ARG A 180 -6.75 -3.47 -19.02
CA ARG A 180 -6.17 -2.51 -19.99
C ARG A 180 -4.65 -2.58 -20.00
N PHE A 181 -4.06 -2.92 -18.86
CA PHE A 181 -2.61 -2.99 -18.67
C PHE A 181 -2.09 -4.42 -18.79
N LEU A 182 -2.89 -5.39 -18.34
CA LEU A 182 -2.55 -6.81 -18.27
C LEU A 182 -3.72 -7.63 -18.81
N PRO A 183 -3.85 -7.79 -20.14
CA PRO A 183 -5.00 -8.46 -20.77
C PRO A 183 -5.18 -9.93 -20.32
N ASP A 184 -4.07 -10.60 -20.01
CA ASP A 184 -4.05 -12.00 -19.58
C ASP A 184 -4.13 -12.16 -18.04
N PHE A 185 -4.44 -11.08 -17.31
CA PHE A 185 -4.48 -11.13 -15.85
C PHE A 185 -5.58 -12.06 -15.34
N SER A 186 -5.17 -13.02 -14.50
CA SER A 186 -6.05 -13.92 -13.76
C SER A 186 -5.97 -13.60 -12.27
N PRO A 187 -7.12 -13.42 -11.57
CA PRO A 187 -7.14 -13.16 -10.13
C PRO A 187 -6.82 -14.41 -9.28
N ARG A 188 -6.50 -15.56 -9.88
CA ARG A 188 -6.28 -16.82 -9.16
C ARG A 188 -4.85 -16.92 -8.61
N ILE A 189 -4.56 -16.20 -7.52
CA ILE A 189 -3.26 -16.25 -6.81
C ILE A 189 -2.79 -17.69 -6.58
N TYR A 190 -3.68 -18.55 -6.08
CA TYR A 190 -3.32 -19.90 -5.62
C TYR A 190 -3.16 -20.96 -6.71
N ALA A 191 -3.76 -20.75 -7.89
CA ALA A 191 -3.60 -21.67 -9.02
C ALA A 191 -2.28 -21.41 -9.75
N ASP A 192 -1.87 -20.13 -9.81
CA ASP A 192 -0.76 -19.68 -10.65
C ASP A 192 0.53 -19.41 -9.83
N ASN A 193 0.43 -19.24 -8.52
CA ASN A 193 1.57 -19.13 -7.59
C ASN A 193 1.33 -20.02 -6.36
N LYS A 194 2.02 -21.16 -6.28
CA LYS A 194 2.08 -22.01 -5.08
C LYS A 194 2.78 -21.24 -3.94
N TYR A 195 2.05 -20.41 -3.22
CA TYR A 195 2.57 -19.77 -2.02
C TYR A 195 2.63 -20.79 -0.88
N LEU A 196 3.85 -21.15 -0.49
CA LEU A 196 4.14 -21.78 0.79
C LEU A 196 4.68 -20.68 1.72
N PRO A 197 4.02 -20.38 2.86
CA PRO A 197 4.54 -19.38 3.78
C PRO A 197 5.95 -19.74 4.26
N PRO A 198 6.89 -18.77 4.33
CA PRO A 198 8.20 -19.02 4.89
C PRO A 198 8.09 -19.53 6.33
N LYS A 199 8.78 -20.62 6.67
CA LYS A 199 8.78 -21.19 8.02
C LYS A 199 9.24 -20.18 9.10
N SER A 200 9.93 -19.11 8.72
CA SER A 200 10.48 -18.08 9.60
C SER A 200 9.48 -16.99 10.02
N SER A 201 8.27 -16.94 9.45
CA SER A 201 7.21 -16.03 9.89
C SER A 201 6.18 -16.72 10.80
N MET A 202 6.36 -18.00 11.12
CA MET A 202 5.63 -18.60 12.23
C MET A 202 6.22 -18.03 13.52
N PRO A 203 5.42 -17.38 14.39
CA PRO A 203 5.88 -17.12 15.74
C PRO A 203 6.37 -18.45 16.34
N PRO A 204 7.48 -18.45 17.10
CA PRO A 204 8.00 -19.67 17.68
C PRO A 204 6.85 -20.36 18.40
N ARG A 205 6.58 -21.64 18.06
CA ARG A 205 5.66 -22.48 18.83
C ARG A 205 6.18 -22.47 20.26
N LYS A 206 5.59 -21.64 21.11
CA LYS A 206 5.78 -21.66 22.54
C LYS A 206 4.41 -21.70 23.18
N TYR A 207 4.20 -22.86 23.80
CA TYR A 207 3.07 -23.34 24.60
C TYR A 207 1.87 -23.84 23.79
#